data_AF-A0A384KLB0-F1
#
_entry.id   AF-A0A384KLB0-F1
#
_cell.length_a   1.000
_cell.length_b   1.000
_cell.length_c   1.000
_cell.angle_alpha   90.00
_cell.angle_beta   90.00
_cell.angle_gamma   90.00
#
_symmetry.space_group_name_H-M   'P 1'
#
loop_
_entity.id
_entity.type
_entity.pdbx_description
1 polymer ?
#
loop_
_entity_poly.entity_id
_entity_poly.type
_entity_poly.pdbx_seq_one_letter_code
_entity_poly.pdbx_strand_id
1 'polypeptide(L)' 'MKLRAVAEDTAFRYLMVAGVVAAAGNFVLTYVDTGRLDLVGVAVQVVFVAVIGVALVAYWNYMERRADAE' A
#
# COMPACT_ATOMS: atom_id res chain seq x y z
N MET A 1 15.11 -8.57 6.22
CA MET A 1 13.68 -8.95 6.29
C MET A 1 13.32 -9.63 4.98
N LYS A 2 12.59 -10.76 4.98
CA LYS A 2 12.16 -11.43 3.74
C LYS A 2 10.88 -10.75 3.22
N LEU A 3 10.75 -10.53 1.90
CA LEU A 3 9.54 -9.97 1.28
C LEU A 3 8.26 -10.72 1.68
N ARG A 4 8.37 -12.04 1.86
CA ARG A 4 7.28 -12.89 2.35
C ARG A 4 6.77 -12.50 3.74
N ALA A 5 7.66 -12.08 4.65
CA ALA A 5 7.26 -11.64 5.99
C ALA A 5 6.50 -10.31 5.96
N VAL A 6 6.80 -9.42 5.01
CA VAL A 6 6.02 -8.19 4.78
C VAL A 6 4.65 -8.53 4.21
N ALA A 7 4.58 -9.45 3.25
CA ALA A 7 3.32 -9.84 2.61
C ALA A 7 2.36 -10.60 3.54
N GLU A 8 2.90 -11.32 4.54
CA GLU A 8 2.13 -12.02 5.57
C GLU A 8 1.74 -11.11 6.75
N ASP A 9 2.30 -9.89 6.82
CA ASP A 9 1.98 -8.92 7.87
C ASP A 9 0.53 -8.42 7.76
N THR A 10 -0.20 -8.50 8.87
CA THR A 10 -1.62 -8.13 8.93
C THR A 10 -1.84 -6.64 8.66
N ALA A 11 -0.97 -5.75 9.17
CA ALA A 11 -1.07 -4.32 8.94
C ALA A 11 -0.79 -3.98 7.48
N PHE A 12 0.21 -4.62 6.87
CA PHE A 12 0.48 -4.51 5.44
C PHE A 12 -0.72 -4.95 4.59
N ARG A 13 -1.34 -6.09 4.94
CA ARG A 13 -2.53 -6.59 4.24
C ARG A 13 -3.70 -5.61 4.32
N TYR A 14 -3.98 -5.07 5.51
CA TYR A 14 -5.04 -4.06 5.65
C TYR A 14 -4.73 -2.79 4.86
N LEU A 15 -3.49 -2.32 4.88
CA LEU A 15 -3.06 -1.17 4.10
C LEU A 15 -3.25 -1.41 2.60
N MET A 16 -2.87 -2.60 2.11
CA MET A 16 -3.04 -2.98 0.71
C MET A 16 -4.51 -3.02 0.32
N VAL A 17 -5.38 -3.62 1.15
CA VAL A 17 -6.83 -3.65 0.90
C VAL A 17 -7.40 -2.24 0.87
N ALA A 18 -7.07 -1.40 1.86
CA ALA A 18 -7.53 -0.02 1.90
C ALA A 18 -7.06 0.79 0.68
N GLY A 19 -5.81 0.60 0.26
CA GLY A 19 -5.26 1.26 -0.93
C GLY A 19 -5.92 0.81 -2.22
N VAL A 20 -6.23 -0.49 -2.37
CA VAL A 20 -6.97 -1.01 -3.53
C VAL A 20 -8.40 -0.48 -3.55
N VAL A 21 -9.08 -0.44 -2.41
CA VAL A 21 -10.43 0.15 -2.29
C VAL A 21 -10.42 1.63 -2.65
N ALA A 22 -9.43 2.39 -2.16
CA ALA A 22 -9.27 3.80 -2.51
C ALA A 22 -8.97 3.99 -4.01
N ALA A 23 -8.13 3.14 -4.60
CA ALA A 23 -7.83 3.20 -6.03
C ALA A 23 -9.07 2.88 -6.89
N ALA A 24 -9.88 1.89 -6.48
CA ALA A 24 -11.14 1.57 -7.13
C ALA A 24 -12.15 2.73 -7.03
N GLY A 25 -12.25 3.35 -5.85
CA GLY A 25 -13.09 4.54 -5.65
C GLY A 25 -12.67 5.70 -6.56
N ASN A 26 -11.38 6.03 -6.58
CA ASN A 26 -10.84 7.08 -7.44
C ASN A 26 -11.03 6.77 -8.93
N PHE A 27 -10.90 5.51 -9.34
CA PHE A 27 -11.15 5.08 -10.70
C PHE A 27 -12.60 5.34 -11.12
N VAL A 28 -13.55 4.95 -10.28
CA VAL A 28 -14.98 5.17 -10.53
C VAL A 28 -15.29 6.66 -10.61
N LEU A 29 -14.77 7.47 -9.67
CA LEU A 29 -14.97 8.92 -9.68
C LEU A 29 -14.38 9.55 -10.94
N THR A 30 -13.16 9.18 -11.32
CA THR A 30 -12.50 9.68 -12.53
C THR A 30 -13.31 9.34 -13.79
N TYR A 31 -13.85 8.12 -13.86
CA TYR A 31 -14.69 7.70 -14.97
C TYR A 31 -16.01 8.49 -15.00
N VAL A 32 -16.65 8.71 -13.85
CA VAL A 32 -17.88 9.51 -13.75
C VAL A 32 -17.64 10.95 -14.18
N ASP A 33 -16.51 11.55 -13.79
CA ASP A 33 -16.23 12.96 -14.06
C ASP A 33 -15.76 13.22 -15.49
N THR A 34 -14.99 12.29 -16.08
CA THR A 34 -14.30 12.53 -17.36
C THR A 34 -14.77 11.63 -18.51
N GLY A 35 -15.50 10.55 -18.20
CA GLY A 35 -15.83 9.49 -19.15
C GLY A 35 -14.63 8.62 -19.57
N ARG A 36 -13.44 8.81 -18.98
CA ARG A 36 -12.20 8.12 -19.35
C ARG A 36 -11.87 7.02 -18.34
N LEU A 37 -11.34 5.91 -18.85
CA LEU A 37 -10.78 4.84 -18.03
C LEU A 37 -9.30 5.13 -17.73
N ASP A 38 -9.01 5.65 -16.54
CA ASP A 38 -7.64 5.93 -16.11
C ASP A 38 -7.00 4.71 -15.43
N LEU A 39 -6.65 3.70 -16.23
CA LEU A 39 -6.00 2.49 -15.73
C LEU A 39 -4.56 2.74 -15.27
N VAL A 40 -3.89 3.74 -15.86
CA VAL A 40 -2.50 4.11 -15.50
C VAL A 40 -2.48 4.76 -14.12
N GLY A 41 -3.39 5.68 -13.84
CA GLY A 41 -3.53 6.29 -12.52
C GLY A 41 -3.80 5.26 -11.43
N VAL A 42 -4.68 4.29 -11.70
CA VAL A 42 -4.93 3.16 -10.77
C VAL A 42 -3.68 2.35 -10.52
N ALA A 43 -2.96 1.96 -11.57
CA ALA A 43 -1.74 1.18 -11.45
C ALA A 43 -0.67 1.92 -10.63
N VAL A 44 -0.47 3.22 -10.90
CA VAL A 44 0.46 4.07 -10.16
C VAL A 44 0.06 4.17 -8.69
N GLN A 45 -1.24 4.36 -8.39
CA GLN A 45 -1.73 4.44 -7.03
C GLN A 45 -1.48 3.14 -6.25
N VAL A 46 -1.76 1.98 -6.86
CA VAL A 46 -1.53 0.67 -6.24
C VAL A 46 -0.04 0.43 -5.98
N VAL A 47 0.81 0.74 -6.96
CA VAL A 47 2.28 0.63 -6.81
C VAL A 47 2.77 1.54 -5.68
N PHE A 48 2.26 2.77 -5.62
CA PHE A 48 2.64 3.74 -4.60
C PHE A 48 2.27 3.26 -3.19
N VAL A 49 1.05 2.74 -3.00
CA VAL A 49 0.62 2.14 -1.74
C VAL A 49 1.52 0.97 -1.36
N ALA A 50 1.85 0.08 -2.30
CA ALA A 50 2.72 -1.05 -2.04
C ALA A 50 4.12 -0.62 -1.58
N VAL A 51 4.73 0.36 -2.26
CA VAL A 51 6.05 0.89 -1.90
C VAL A 51 6.05 1.51 -0.50
N ILE A 52 5.04 2.35 -0.20
CA ILE A 52 4.91 2.96 1.13
C ILE A 52 4.67 1.89 2.20
N GLY A 53 3.81 0.91 1.93
CA GLY A 53 3.51 -0.16 2.86
C GLY A 53 4.76 -0.99 3.21
N VAL A 54 5.56 -1.32 2.21
CA VAL A 54 6.83 -2.03 2.43
C VAL A 54 7.78 -1.18 3.29
N ALA A 55 7.90 0.11 2.99
CA ALA A 55 8.77 1.02 3.74
C ALA A 55 8.33 1.16 5.21
N LEU A 56 7.02 1.32 5.46
CA LEU A 56 6.45 1.43 6.80
C LEU A 56 6.71 0.18 7.64
N VAL A 57 6.44 -1.00 7.07
CA VAL A 57 6.67 -2.26 7.76
C VAL A 57 8.16 -2.47 8.03
N ALA A 58 9.02 -2.18 7.05
CA ALA A 58 10.47 -2.28 7.24
C ALA A 58 10.97 -1.33 8.35
N TYR A 59 10.44 -0.10 8.39
CA TYR A 59 10.76 0.89 9.41
C TYR A 59 10.31 0.45 10.80
N TRP A 60 9.09 -0.06 10.93
CA TRP A 60 8.57 -0.55 12.21
C TRP A 60 9.42 -1.69 12.77
N ASN A 61 9.74 -2.68 11.94
CA ASN A 61 10.63 -3.79 12.30
C ASN A 61 12.06 -3.34 12.65
N TYR A 62 12.52 -2.21 12.12
CA TYR A 62 13.80 -1.62 12.49
C TYR A 62 13.72 -0.97 13.87
N MET A 63 12.64 -0.25 14.15
CA MET A 63 12.40 0.39 15.45
C MET A 63 12.23 -0.62 16.58
N GLU A 64 11.48 -1.71 16.38
CA GLU A 64 11.32 -2.78 17.38
C GLU A 64 12.67 -3.40 17.75
N ARG A 65 13.50 -3.73 16.76
CA ARG A 65 14.83 -4.29 17.00
C ARG A 65 15.78 -3.34 17.72
N ARG A 66 15.58 -2.04 17.56
CA ARG A 66 16.34 -1.02 18.29
C ARG A 66 15.85 -0.91 19.73
N ALA A 67 14.54 -0.97 19.96
CA ALA A 67 13.97 -0.93 21.30
C ALA A 67 14.35 -2.15 22.14
N ASP A 68 14.44 -3.34 21.54
CA ASP A 68 14.89 -4.57 22.23
C ASP A 68 16.38 -4.58 22.57
N ALA A 69 17.17 -3.70 21.95
CA ALA A 69 18.62 -3.61 22.13
C ALA A 69 19.05 -2.58 23.20
N GLU A 70 18.12 -1.75 23.66
CA GLU A 70 18.29 -0.76 24.74
C GLU A 70 17.79 -1.33 26.09
#